data_AF-A0A6N7S3Y1-F1
#
_entry.id   AF-A0A6N7S3Y1-F1
#
_cell.length_a   1.000
_cell.length_b   1.000
_cell.length_c   1.000
_cell.angle_alpha   90.00
_cell.angle_beta   90.00
_cell.angle_gamma   90.00
#
_symmetry.space_group_name_H-M   'P 1'
#
loop_
_entity.id
_entity.type
_entity.pdbx_description
1 polymer ?
#
loop_
_entity_poly.entity_id
_entity_poly.type
_entity_poly.pdbx_seq_one_letter_code
_entity_poly.pdbx_strand_id
1 'polypeptide(L)'
;MDEDLTGLACQKLKINEHFRGIRGDDPSLAMAALNQQEWLVSARFEYNQLRVKIPFLHHGSAGWEVYFLYGGHLPKEDEAFSYMLNNWVLEKLGISVAQFYIIHLNPDYIRGKELDPQALFLISDRFYNDSGNPARKVADAIEKQKTEVQLLLDQMDQLLDQGEPESVKTNRCTRRNKCVYYERCFAAEKELDADSILTLVSSQYKNQMAAEGRLKLQDADYDRLEGTRQQFAQIKAAQNGGCYLDYFGLKTWFEGTLEYPYCFLDFEWETYAVPPYEGMRSYQVLPFQYSLHILEADGTLIHREFIGVHDCRKDFVEKLLNDLPSRGSVIAYNAEGAEKIRLQELAARFPDRAKPLMKIHARMVDLAFPFQAGLFYDTRMRGYYSLKTLLPLFDENLTYQKLDIHQGMDAVVQWRNLDQNNTETDHQAIRDHLLQYCGLDTYSMLIVMEGLKKKLIKWEAKHQLKEAASAA
;
A
#
# COMPACT_ATOMS: atom_id res chain seq x y z
N MET A 1 -12.59 13.53 -4.08
CA MET A 1 -12.37 12.31 -4.88
C MET A 1 -13.71 11.66 -5.26
N ASP A 2 -14.55 11.25 -4.30
CA ASP A 2 -15.88 10.65 -4.59
C ASP A 2 -16.80 11.55 -5.43
N GLU A 3 -16.87 12.85 -5.13
CA GLU A 3 -17.75 13.79 -5.85
C GLU A 3 -17.29 14.07 -7.27
N ASP A 4 -15.97 14.09 -7.49
CA ASP A 4 -15.37 14.30 -8.81
C ASP A 4 -15.61 13.07 -9.71
N LEU A 5 -15.39 11.87 -9.18
CA LEU A 5 -15.68 10.62 -9.89
C LEU A 5 -17.18 10.47 -10.21
N THR A 6 -18.05 10.84 -9.28
CA THR A 6 -19.52 10.85 -9.49
C THR A 6 -19.90 11.79 -10.62
N GLY A 7 -19.32 13.00 -10.68
CA GLY A 7 -19.58 13.96 -11.76
C GLY A 7 -19.15 13.44 -13.13
N LEU A 8 -17.97 12.82 -13.23
CA LEU A 8 -17.51 12.19 -14.47
C LEU A 8 -18.39 11.00 -14.87
N ALA A 9 -18.86 10.21 -13.91
CA ALA A 9 -19.81 9.12 -14.15
C ALA A 9 -21.19 9.63 -14.62
N CYS A 10 -21.67 10.78 -14.13
CA CYS A 10 -22.85 11.44 -14.69
C CYS A 10 -22.66 11.76 -16.18
N GLN A 11 -21.48 12.25 -16.57
CA GLN A 11 -21.17 12.52 -17.98
C GLN A 11 -21.14 11.23 -18.82
N LYS A 12 -20.59 10.12 -18.27
CA LYS A 12 -20.62 8.80 -18.90
C LYS A 12 -22.06 8.35 -19.17
N LEU A 13 -22.93 8.48 -18.17
CA LEU A 13 -24.34 8.09 -18.21
C LEU A 13 -25.25 9.13 -18.90
N LYS A 14 -24.70 10.28 -19.31
CA LYS A 14 -25.42 11.41 -19.94
C LYS A 14 -26.55 11.98 -19.07
N ILE A 15 -26.32 12.03 -17.76
CA ILE A 15 -27.28 12.56 -16.78
C ILE A 15 -27.19 14.09 -16.77
N ASN A 16 -28.24 14.76 -17.25
CA ASN A 16 -28.32 16.23 -17.27
C ASN A 16 -29.13 16.77 -16.09
N GLU A 17 -30.26 16.13 -15.78
CA GLU A 17 -31.15 16.48 -14.66
C GLU A 17 -31.26 15.29 -13.72
N HIS A 18 -31.13 15.54 -12.42
CA HIS A 18 -31.21 14.53 -11.39
C HIS A 18 -31.46 15.14 -10.02
N PHE A 19 -32.02 14.35 -9.11
CA PHE A 19 -31.90 14.61 -7.69
C PHE A 19 -30.50 14.22 -7.21
N ARG A 20 -29.84 15.08 -6.43
CA ARG A 20 -28.53 14.80 -5.83
C ARG A 20 -28.65 14.70 -4.32
N GLY A 21 -28.37 13.52 -3.78
CA GLY A 21 -28.29 13.33 -2.33
C GLY A 21 -27.00 13.90 -1.74
N ILE A 22 -27.11 14.45 -0.53
CA ILE A 22 -26.02 15.03 0.25
C ILE A 22 -25.86 14.22 1.55
N ARG A 23 -24.66 14.24 2.14
CA ARG A 23 -24.39 13.57 3.41
C ARG A 23 -25.24 14.21 4.51
N GLY A 24 -26.01 13.39 5.22
CA GLY A 24 -26.85 13.84 6.33
C GLY A 24 -28.30 14.10 5.94
N ASP A 25 -28.65 14.02 4.65
CA ASP A 25 -30.03 14.19 4.18
C ASP A 25 -31.02 13.30 4.94
N ASP A 26 -32.21 13.85 5.13
CA ASP A 26 -33.36 13.09 5.59
C ASP A 26 -33.76 12.06 4.50
N PRO A 27 -33.97 10.77 4.85
CA PRO A 27 -34.31 9.74 3.87
C PRO A 27 -35.58 10.05 3.05
N SER A 28 -36.50 10.86 3.57
CA SER A 28 -37.72 11.26 2.86
C SER A 28 -37.45 12.07 1.60
N LEU A 29 -36.31 12.78 1.51
CA LEU A 29 -35.94 13.57 0.34
C LEU A 29 -35.73 12.68 -0.90
N ALA A 30 -35.01 11.57 -0.73
CA ALA A 30 -34.81 10.60 -1.81
C ALA A 30 -36.14 9.94 -2.20
N MET A 31 -36.99 9.60 -1.23
CA MET A 31 -38.31 9.01 -1.50
C MET A 31 -39.23 9.97 -2.28
N ALA A 32 -39.22 11.26 -1.95
CA ALA A 32 -40.00 12.26 -2.66
C ALA A 32 -39.50 12.44 -4.11
N ALA A 33 -38.18 12.36 -4.33
CA ALA A 33 -37.56 12.51 -5.64
C ALA A 33 -37.90 11.38 -6.63
N LEU A 34 -38.22 10.17 -6.15
CA LEU A 34 -38.56 9.02 -7.01
C LEU A 34 -39.69 9.30 -8.02
N ASN A 35 -40.64 10.16 -7.66
CA ASN A 35 -41.79 10.50 -8.51
C ASN A 35 -41.56 11.74 -9.39
N GLN A 36 -40.43 12.42 -9.22
CA GLN A 36 -40.16 13.73 -9.84
C GLN A 36 -38.96 13.71 -10.78
N GLN A 37 -38.04 12.76 -10.59
CA GLN A 37 -36.77 12.71 -11.29
C GLN A 37 -36.55 11.32 -11.89
N GLU A 38 -36.07 11.29 -13.13
CA GLU A 38 -35.68 10.05 -13.80
C GLU A 38 -34.42 9.45 -13.17
N TRP A 39 -33.50 10.33 -12.74
CA TRP A 39 -32.22 9.96 -12.12
C TRP A 39 -32.11 10.50 -10.70
N LEU A 40 -31.64 9.63 -9.80
CA LEU A 40 -31.26 9.95 -8.44
C LEU A 40 -29.77 9.60 -8.26
N VAL A 41 -28.94 10.60 -8.00
CA VAL A 41 -27.49 10.48 -7.87
C VAL A 41 -27.08 10.64 -6.41
N SER A 42 -26.26 9.72 -5.90
CA SER A 42 -25.82 9.67 -4.49
C SER A 42 -26.97 9.71 -3.48
N ALA A 43 -28.15 9.22 -3.88
CA ALA A 43 -29.35 9.25 -3.06
C ALA A 43 -29.21 8.37 -1.82
N ARG A 44 -29.82 8.82 -0.72
CA ARG A 44 -29.74 8.18 0.59
C ARG A 44 -31.08 7.57 0.94
N PHE A 45 -31.07 6.27 1.19
CA PHE A 45 -32.24 5.52 1.62
C PHE A 45 -31.96 4.91 2.98
N GLU A 46 -33.00 4.70 3.77
CA GLU A 46 -32.87 4.12 5.09
C GLU A 46 -34.06 3.24 5.38
N TYR A 47 -33.78 2.07 5.94
CA TYR A 47 -34.79 1.19 6.52
C TYR A 47 -34.24 0.57 7.79
N ASN A 48 -35.00 0.66 8.89
CA ASN A 48 -34.63 0.15 10.21
C ASN A 48 -33.18 0.52 10.63
N GLN A 49 -32.87 1.82 10.61
CA GLN A 49 -31.54 2.38 10.94
C GLN A 49 -30.40 2.01 9.97
N LEU A 50 -30.61 1.09 9.02
CA LEU A 50 -29.64 0.78 7.97
C LEU A 50 -29.75 1.82 6.85
N ARG A 51 -28.85 2.79 6.86
CA ARG A 51 -28.74 3.83 5.83
C ARG A 51 -27.76 3.44 4.73
N VAL A 52 -28.20 3.53 3.48
CA VAL A 52 -27.41 3.22 2.28
C VAL A 52 -27.26 4.44 1.37
N LYS A 53 -26.19 4.46 0.58
CA LYS A 53 -25.96 5.43 -0.52
C LYS A 53 -26.05 4.68 -1.84
N ILE A 54 -27.07 4.99 -2.64
CA ILE A 54 -27.18 4.46 -4.00
C ILE A 54 -26.48 5.46 -4.94
N PRO A 55 -25.39 5.05 -5.63
CA PRO A 55 -24.62 5.99 -6.45
C PRO A 55 -25.43 6.57 -7.60
N PHE A 56 -26.15 5.70 -8.33
CA PHE A 56 -27.06 6.09 -9.40
C PHE A 56 -28.25 5.13 -9.40
N LEU A 57 -29.44 5.70 -9.24
CA LEU A 57 -30.72 5.00 -9.40
C LEU A 57 -31.45 5.67 -10.57
N HIS A 58 -31.90 4.86 -11.52
CA HIS A 58 -32.52 5.32 -12.77
C HIS A 58 -33.88 4.64 -12.97
N HIS A 59 -34.89 5.40 -13.34
CA HIS A 59 -36.17 4.85 -13.77
C HIS A 59 -36.18 4.63 -15.29
N GLY A 60 -35.67 3.46 -15.71
CA GLY A 60 -35.62 3.05 -17.11
C GLY A 60 -36.96 2.51 -17.63
N SER A 61 -37.01 2.19 -18.92
CA SER A 61 -38.23 1.64 -19.55
C SER A 61 -38.64 0.27 -19.03
N ALA A 62 -37.71 -0.48 -18.43
CA ALA A 62 -37.93 -1.81 -17.87
C ALA A 62 -38.15 -1.80 -16.34
N GLY A 63 -38.18 -0.63 -15.71
CA GLY A 63 -38.26 -0.44 -14.26
C GLY A 63 -37.01 0.22 -13.69
N TRP A 64 -36.81 0.09 -12.39
CA TRP A 64 -35.66 0.69 -11.71
C TRP A 64 -34.36 -0.03 -12.05
N GLU A 65 -33.32 0.74 -12.34
CA GLU A 65 -31.96 0.26 -12.59
C GLU A 65 -30.99 0.91 -11.60
N VAL A 66 -30.05 0.14 -11.07
CA VAL A 66 -29.00 0.65 -10.20
C VAL A 66 -27.65 0.53 -10.89
N TYR A 67 -26.91 1.65 -10.96
CA TYR A 67 -25.51 1.65 -11.40
C TYR A 67 -24.63 1.90 -10.18
N PHE A 68 -23.93 0.87 -9.72
CA PHE A 68 -22.94 1.00 -8.65
C PHE A 68 -21.67 1.65 -9.21
N LEU A 69 -21.12 2.62 -8.48
CA LEU A 69 -19.84 3.24 -8.83
C LEU A 69 -18.69 2.47 -8.18
N TYR A 70 -17.80 1.91 -8.98
CA TYR A 70 -16.58 1.25 -8.53
C TYR A 70 -15.37 2.06 -8.96
N GLY A 71 -14.64 2.61 -7.98
CA GLY A 71 -13.48 3.49 -8.23
C GLY A 71 -12.26 2.77 -8.81
N GLY A 72 -12.27 1.44 -8.90
CA GLY A 72 -11.16 0.62 -9.40
C GLY A 72 -11.37 0.09 -10.82
N HIS A 73 -10.46 -0.79 -11.25
CA HIS A 73 -10.59 -1.60 -12.46
C HIS A 73 -11.23 -2.95 -12.14
N LEU A 74 -11.98 -3.51 -13.10
CA LEU A 74 -12.39 -4.92 -13.11
C LEU A 74 -12.99 -5.39 -11.75
N PRO A 75 -14.16 -4.84 -11.35
CA PRO A 75 -14.77 -5.09 -10.03
C PRO A 75 -14.89 -6.58 -9.71
N LYS A 76 -14.64 -6.93 -8.44
CA LYS A 76 -14.65 -8.31 -7.93
C LYS A 76 -15.90 -8.61 -7.11
N GLU A 77 -16.24 -9.89 -6.97
CA GLU A 77 -17.43 -10.33 -6.21
C GLU A 77 -17.41 -9.94 -4.71
N ASP A 78 -16.28 -9.47 -4.17
CA ASP A 78 -16.18 -8.99 -2.78
C ASP A 78 -17.13 -7.81 -2.48
N GLU A 79 -17.52 -7.04 -3.50
CA GLU A 79 -18.47 -5.92 -3.37
C GLU A 79 -19.94 -6.39 -3.21
N ALA A 80 -20.24 -7.64 -3.61
CA ALA A 80 -21.61 -8.11 -3.76
C ALA A 80 -22.42 -8.06 -2.45
N PHE A 81 -21.78 -8.24 -1.30
CA PHE A 81 -22.46 -8.12 0.00
C PHE A 81 -22.94 -6.69 0.26
N SER A 82 -22.12 -5.67 -0.05
CA SER A 82 -22.53 -4.27 0.09
C SER A 82 -23.67 -3.92 -0.89
N TYR A 83 -23.59 -4.42 -2.12
CA TYR A 83 -24.65 -4.22 -3.11
C TYR A 83 -25.95 -4.93 -2.74
N MET A 84 -25.85 -6.08 -2.07
CA MET A 84 -27.00 -6.77 -1.49
C MET A 84 -27.67 -5.96 -0.38
N LEU A 85 -26.91 -5.37 0.54
CA LEU A 85 -27.47 -4.47 1.56
C LEU A 85 -28.18 -3.25 0.94
N ASN A 86 -27.57 -2.66 -0.09
CA ASN A 86 -28.19 -1.58 -0.87
C ASN A 86 -29.55 -2.00 -1.45
N ASN A 87 -29.59 -3.16 -2.11
CA ASN A 87 -30.82 -3.68 -2.70
C ASN A 87 -31.86 -4.05 -1.63
N TRP A 88 -31.44 -4.64 -0.50
CA TRP A 88 -32.35 -5.00 0.58
C TRP A 88 -33.08 -3.78 1.14
N VAL A 89 -32.39 -2.66 1.35
CA VAL A 89 -33.04 -1.41 1.81
C VAL A 89 -34.04 -0.91 0.76
N LEU A 90 -33.68 -0.92 -0.53
CA LEU A 90 -34.59 -0.52 -1.61
C LEU A 90 -35.84 -1.40 -1.66
N GLU A 91 -35.68 -2.74 -1.59
CA GLU A 91 -36.79 -3.69 -1.56
C GLU A 91 -37.73 -3.45 -0.37
N LYS A 92 -37.18 -3.19 0.83
CA LYS A 92 -37.97 -2.90 2.03
C LYS A 92 -38.73 -1.58 1.95
N LEU A 93 -38.26 -0.65 1.14
CA LEU A 93 -38.94 0.60 0.81
C LEU A 93 -39.91 0.48 -0.38
N GLY A 94 -40.10 -0.74 -0.92
CA GLY A 94 -41.01 -1.01 -2.04
C GLY A 94 -40.43 -0.69 -3.42
N ILE A 95 -39.11 -0.48 -3.52
CA ILE A 95 -38.42 -0.16 -4.77
C ILE A 95 -37.82 -1.46 -5.32
N SER A 96 -38.47 -2.05 -6.32
CA SER A 96 -37.99 -3.26 -6.99
C SER A 96 -37.04 -2.89 -8.13
N VAL A 97 -35.77 -3.29 -8.00
CA VAL A 97 -34.73 -3.05 -9.00
C VAL A 97 -34.72 -4.18 -10.03
N ALA A 98 -34.91 -3.83 -11.30
CA ALA A 98 -34.94 -4.76 -12.43
C ALA A 98 -33.55 -5.12 -12.94
N GLN A 99 -32.60 -4.17 -12.92
CA GLN A 99 -31.25 -4.37 -13.44
C GLN A 99 -30.18 -3.74 -12.55
N PHE A 100 -29.02 -4.40 -12.50
CA PHE A 100 -27.85 -3.91 -11.79
C PHE A 100 -26.65 -3.82 -12.73
N TYR A 101 -25.99 -2.67 -12.68
CA TYR A 101 -24.78 -2.38 -13.42
C TYR A 101 -23.70 -1.90 -12.47
N ILE A 102 -22.45 -2.01 -12.91
CA ILE A 102 -21.30 -1.38 -12.27
C ILE A 102 -20.65 -0.48 -13.30
N ILE A 103 -20.58 0.81 -12.99
CA ILE A 103 -19.73 1.76 -13.70
C ILE A 103 -18.35 1.77 -13.04
N HIS A 104 -17.31 1.42 -13.79
CA HIS A 104 -15.96 1.26 -13.28
C HIS A 104 -14.91 1.82 -14.24
N LEU A 105 -13.71 2.07 -13.73
CA LEU A 105 -12.63 2.61 -14.55
C LEU A 105 -12.14 1.59 -15.58
N ASN A 106 -11.84 2.10 -16.77
CA ASN A 106 -11.27 1.35 -17.88
C ASN A 106 -9.74 1.22 -17.69
N PRO A 107 -9.18 0.01 -17.52
CA PRO A 107 -7.74 -0.16 -17.34
C PRO A 107 -6.93 0.27 -18.58
N ASP A 108 -7.53 0.25 -19.76
CA ASP A 108 -6.85 0.60 -21.02
C ASP A 108 -6.93 2.09 -21.35
N TYR A 109 -7.67 2.88 -20.55
CA TYR A 109 -7.82 4.32 -20.80
C TYR A 109 -6.50 5.06 -20.63
N ILE A 110 -6.09 5.77 -21.67
CA ILE A 110 -4.98 6.73 -21.67
C ILE A 110 -5.58 8.12 -21.89
N ARG A 111 -5.30 9.05 -20.98
CA ARG A 111 -5.78 10.43 -21.12
C ARG A 111 -5.16 11.10 -22.35
N GLY A 112 -6.02 11.67 -23.20
CA GLY A 112 -5.59 12.55 -24.29
C GLY A 112 -5.29 13.97 -23.78
N LYS A 113 -5.39 14.96 -24.68
CA LYS A 113 -5.30 16.38 -24.29
C LYS A 113 -6.41 16.78 -23.31
N GLU A 114 -7.60 16.27 -23.56
CA GLU A 114 -8.76 16.44 -22.69
C GLU A 114 -9.12 15.09 -22.04
N LEU A 115 -9.72 15.17 -20.85
CA LEU A 115 -10.27 14.01 -20.17
C LEU A 115 -11.56 13.59 -20.91
N ASP A 116 -11.65 12.33 -21.32
CA ASP A 116 -12.86 11.77 -21.93
C ASP A 116 -13.54 10.79 -20.96
N PRO A 117 -14.63 11.20 -20.28
CA PRO A 117 -15.40 10.33 -19.40
C PRO A 117 -16.02 9.13 -20.12
N GLN A 118 -16.30 9.23 -21.42
CA GLN A 118 -16.88 8.14 -22.20
C GLN A 118 -15.88 7.00 -22.38
N ALA A 119 -14.61 7.31 -22.62
CA ALA A 119 -13.54 6.31 -22.71
C ALA A 119 -12.98 5.89 -21.33
N LEU A 120 -13.05 6.78 -20.32
CA LEU A 120 -12.57 6.55 -18.96
C LEU A 120 -13.33 5.43 -18.25
N PHE A 121 -14.64 5.33 -18.47
CA PHE A 121 -15.50 4.37 -17.78
C PHE A 121 -16.00 3.26 -18.69
N LEU A 122 -16.09 2.06 -18.12
CA LEU A 122 -16.85 0.92 -18.64
C LEU A 122 -18.10 0.73 -17.77
N ILE A 123 -19.16 0.20 -18.38
CA ILE A 123 -20.39 -0.20 -17.68
C ILE A 123 -20.55 -1.70 -17.91
N SER A 124 -20.70 -2.46 -16.83
CA SER A 124 -20.79 -3.92 -16.86
C SER A 124 -21.98 -4.39 -16.03
N ASP A 125 -22.69 -5.42 -16.49
CA ASP A 125 -23.66 -6.17 -15.70
C ASP A 125 -23.01 -7.35 -14.94
N ARG A 126 -21.67 -7.43 -14.95
CA ARG A 126 -20.86 -8.56 -14.45
C ARG A 126 -19.65 -8.10 -13.65
N PHE A 127 -19.28 -8.93 -12.66
CA PHE A 127 -17.97 -8.92 -12.00
C PHE A 127 -16.90 -9.59 -12.86
N TYR A 128 -15.63 -9.48 -12.47
CA TYR A 128 -14.48 -10.04 -13.19
C TYR A 128 -13.66 -10.97 -12.30
N ASN A 129 -13.07 -12.02 -12.88
CA ASN A 129 -12.13 -12.90 -12.17
C ASN A 129 -10.70 -12.34 -12.16
N ASP A 130 -9.76 -13.02 -11.51
CA ASP A 130 -8.36 -12.56 -11.38
C ASP A 130 -7.62 -12.47 -12.72
N SER A 131 -8.05 -13.24 -13.72
CA SER A 131 -7.56 -13.15 -15.11
C SER A 131 -8.17 -11.98 -15.90
N GLY A 132 -9.06 -11.19 -15.29
CA GLY A 132 -9.72 -10.05 -15.92
C GLY A 132 -10.87 -10.39 -16.85
N ASN A 133 -11.35 -11.64 -16.85
CA ASN A 133 -12.48 -12.07 -17.67
C ASN A 133 -13.81 -11.86 -16.93
N PRO A 134 -14.90 -11.50 -17.64
CA PRO A 134 -16.23 -11.41 -17.05
C PRO A 134 -16.63 -12.74 -16.37
N ALA A 135 -17.05 -12.67 -15.10
CA ALA A 135 -17.35 -13.81 -14.24
C ALA A 135 -18.85 -14.02 -13.99
N ARG A 136 -19.41 -13.48 -12.91
CA ARG A 136 -20.83 -13.63 -12.51
C ARG A 136 -21.59 -12.34 -12.77
N LYS A 137 -22.88 -12.43 -13.11
CA LYS A 137 -23.76 -11.26 -13.18
C LYS A 137 -23.93 -10.62 -11.81
N VAL A 138 -24.06 -9.30 -11.77
CA VAL A 138 -24.21 -8.55 -10.53
C VAL A 138 -25.46 -8.98 -9.78
N ALA A 139 -26.58 -9.16 -10.49
CA ALA A 139 -27.82 -9.68 -9.92
C ALA A 139 -27.65 -11.05 -9.24
N ASP A 140 -27.01 -12.02 -9.93
CA ASP A 140 -26.78 -13.37 -9.38
C ASP A 140 -25.86 -13.35 -8.15
N ALA A 141 -24.89 -12.43 -8.13
CA ALA A 141 -23.98 -12.27 -7.00
C ALA A 141 -24.69 -11.65 -5.79
N ILE A 142 -25.54 -10.65 -6.01
CA ILE A 142 -26.40 -10.07 -4.97
C ILE A 142 -27.33 -11.14 -4.40
N GLU A 143 -27.98 -11.93 -5.25
CA GLU A 143 -28.87 -13.02 -4.84
C GLU A 143 -28.14 -14.04 -3.97
N LYS A 144 -26.93 -14.44 -4.38
CA LYS A 144 -26.08 -15.37 -3.63
C LYS A 144 -25.69 -14.87 -2.24
N GLN A 145 -25.63 -13.54 -2.05
CA GLN A 145 -25.24 -12.91 -0.77
C GLN A 145 -26.45 -12.64 0.14
N LYS A 146 -27.68 -12.94 -0.30
CA LYS A 146 -28.88 -12.73 0.53
C LYS A 146 -28.74 -13.46 1.86
N THR A 147 -29.08 -12.73 2.92
CA THR A 147 -29.03 -13.18 4.30
C THR A 147 -30.14 -12.52 5.09
N GLU A 148 -30.36 -12.97 6.32
CA GLU A 148 -31.31 -12.37 7.26
C GLU A 148 -30.75 -11.05 7.81
N VAL A 149 -30.80 -9.98 7.00
CA VAL A 149 -30.29 -8.65 7.38
C VAL A 149 -30.99 -8.10 8.62
N GLN A 150 -32.30 -8.34 8.76
CA GLN A 150 -33.04 -7.93 9.95
C GLN A 150 -32.46 -8.57 11.23
N LEU A 151 -32.15 -9.87 11.19
CA LEU A 151 -31.53 -10.56 12.31
C LEU A 151 -30.15 -9.97 12.65
N LEU A 152 -29.36 -9.58 11.65
CA LEU A 152 -28.08 -8.91 11.88
C LEU A 152 -28.26 -7.56 12.56
N LEU A 153 -29.25 -6.76 12.15
CA LEU A 153 -29.56 -5.48 12.78
C LEU A 153 -30.00 -5.67 14.24
N ASP A 154 -30.90 -6.63 14.49
CA ASP A 154 -31.38 -6.94 15.84
C ASP A 154 -30.22 -7.40 16.74
N GLN A 155 -29.29 -8.19 16.21
CA GLN A 155 -28.07 -8.60 16.92
C GLN A 155 -27.14 -7.41 17.20
N MET A 156 -26.99 -6.49 16.26
CA MET A 156 -26.19 -5.28 16.46
C MET A 156 -26.77 -4.38 17.55
N ASP A 157 -28.09 -4.23 17.59
CA ASP A 157 -28.78 -3.47 18.64
C ASP A 157 -28.59 -4.14 20.02
N GLN A 158 -28.71 -5.47 20.10
CA GLN A 158 -28.47 -6.22 21.34
C GLN A 158 -27.04 -6.08 21.87
N LEU A 159 -26.05 -5.87 21.00
CA LEU A 159 -24.67 -5.67 21.42
C LEU A 159 -24.45 -4.32 22.10
N LEU A 160 -25.31 -3.32 21.87
CA LEU A 160 -25.21 -2.02 22.53
C LEU A 160 -25.49 -2.10 24.03
N ASP A 161 -26.27 -3.09 24.45
CA ASP A 161 -26.62 -3.36 25.84
C ASP A 161 -25.68 -4.37 26.52
N GLN A 162 -24.69 -4.90 25.78
CA GLN A 162 -23.71 -5.87 26.28
C GLN A 162 -22.36 -5.21 26.60
N GLY A 163 -21.59 -5.84 27.49
CA GLY A 163 -20.20 -5.46 27.73
C GLY A 163 -19.31 -5.76 26.51
N GLU A 164 -18.16 -5.08 26.42
CA GLU A 164 -17.18 -5.33 25.35
C GLU A 164 -16.75 -6.81 25.36
N PRO A 165 -16.88 -7.54 24.23
CA PRO A 165 -16.52 -8.95 24.18
C PRO A 165 -15.01 -9.15 24.27
N GLU A 166 -14.60 -10.34 24.71
CA GLU A 166 -13.18 -10.70 24.75
C GLU A 166 -12.58 -10.74 23.34
N SER A 167 -11.36 -10.22 23.19
CA SER A 167 -10.69 -10.12 21.89
C SER A 167 -10.12 -11.48 21.46
N VAL A 168 -10.69 -12.06 20.40
CA VAL A 168 -10.19 -13.31 19.81
C VAL A 168 -9.43 -13.04 18.52
N LYS A 169 -8.15 -13.42 18.48
CA LYS A 169 -7.32 -13.29 17.28
C LYS A 169 -7.74 -14.33 16.24
N THR A 170 -8.13 -13.85 15.07
CA THR A 170 -8.44 -14.69 13.91
C THR A 170 -7.67 -14.21 12.70
N ASN A 171 -7.66 -15.00 11.62
CA ASN A 171 -7.06 -14.57 10.35
C ASN A 171 -7.71 -13.29 9.82
N ARG A 172 -8.95 -12.95 10.21
CA ARG A 172 -9.61 -11.69 9.80
C ARG A 172 -8.91 -10.45 10.37
N CYS A 173 -8.22 -10.57 11.50
CA CYS A 173 -7.50 -9.46 12.11
C CYS A 173 -6.32 -8.97 11.26
N THR A 174 -5.78 -9.82 10.38
CA THR A 174 -4.58 -9.54 9.57
C THR A 174 -4.79 -9.83 8.07
N ARG A 175 -5.99 -10.21 7.63
CA ARG A 175 -6.27 -10.57 6.23
C ARG A 175 -6.37 -9.31 5.36
N ARG A 176 -5.59 -9.27 4.28
CA ARG A 176 -5.38 -8.12 3.37
C ARG A 176 -4.72 -6.93 4.07
N ASN A 177 -5.43 -6.29 5.00
CA ASN A 177 -4.92 -5.20 5.81
C ASN A 177 -5.07 -5.53 7.30
N LYS A 178 -4.19 -4.96 8.12
CA LYS A 178 -4.33 -5.06 9.58
C LYS A 178 -5.63 -4.37 10.01
N CYS A 179 -6.43 -5.05 10.83
CA CYS A 179 -7.67 -4.50 11.38
C CYS A 179 -7.41 -3.15 12.07
N VAL A 180 -8.27 -2.16 11.85
CA VAL A 180 -8.13 -0.82 12.46
C VAL A 180 -8.20 -0.86 14.00
N TYR A 181 -8.83 -1.89 14.57
CA TYR A 181 -8.93 -2.10 16.02
C TYR A 181 -7.86 -3.06 16.56
N TYR A 182 -6.92 -3.53 15.74
CA TYR A 182 -5.94 -4.55 16.15
C TYR A 182 -5.17 -4.15 17.40
N GLU A 183 -4.70 -2.90 17.48
CA GLU A 183 -3.93 -2.40 18.63
C GLU A 183 -4.75 -2.31 19.91
N ARG A 184 -6.08 -2.08 19.80
CA ARG A 184 -6.99 -2.11 20.94
C ARG A 184 -7.21 -3.55 21.41
N CYS A 185 -7.48 -4.45 20.46
CA CYS A 185 -7.75 -5.86 20.75
C CYS A 185 -6.53 -6.62 21.30
N PHE A 186 -5.33 -6.27 20.84
CA PHE A 186 -4.10 -7.01 21.12
C PHE A 186 -2.98 -6.10 21.62
N ALA A 187 -3.31 -5.15 22.52
CA ALA A 187 -2.35 -4.20 23.06
C ALA A 187 -1.10 -4.85 23.68
N ALA A 188 -1.28 -6.03 24.32
CA ALA A 188 -0.19 -6.81 24.89
C ALA A 188 0.84 -7.28 23.85
N GLU A 189 0.50 -7.33 22.55
CA GLU A 189 1.46 -7.72 21.51
C GLU A 189 2.60 -6.70 21.32
N LYS A 190 2.39 -5.44 21.73
CA LYS A 190 3.45 -4.42 21.74
C LYS A 190 4.55 -4.76 22.73
N GLU A 191 4.16 -5.34 23.86
CA GLU A 191 5.05 -5.70 24.97
C GLU A 191 5.64 -7.11 24.85
N LEU A 192 5.37 -7.84 23.76
CA LEU A 192 6.00 -9.15 23.57
C LEU A 192 7.52 -8.99 23.55
N ASP A 193 8.23 -9.98 24.07
CA ASP A 193 9.67 -10.02 23.93
C ASP A 193 10.07 -10.13 22.45
N ALA A 194 11.24 -9.59 22.12
CA ALA A 194 11.79 -9.61 20.75
C ALA A 194 11.95 -11.03 20.18
N ASP A 195 12.15 -12.02 21.05
CA ASP A 195 12.31 -13.43 20.72
C ASP A 195 11.04 -14.27 20.96
N SER A 196 9.87 -13.65 21.14
CA SER A 196 8.61 -14.37 21.33
C SER A 196 8.24 -15.20 20.10
N ILE A 197 7.71 -16.41 20.29
CA ILE A 197 7.21 -17.27 19.20
C ILE A 197 6.16 -16.57 18.33
N LEU A 198 5.42 -15.61 18.89
CA LEU A 198 4.37 -14.87 18.19
C LEU A 198 4.93 -13.91 17.12
N THR A 199 6.24 -13.62 17.17
CA THR A 199 6.98 -12.86 16.17
C THR A 199 7.48 -13.71 14.99
N LEU A 200 7.29 -15.04 15.04
CA LEU A 200 7.68 -15.93 13.94
C LEU A 200 6.93 -15.54 12.66
N VAL A 201 7.68 -15.28 11.60
CA VAL A 201 7.12 -14.85 10.31
C VAL A 201 6.45 -16.01 9.61
N SER A 202 5.41 -15.70 8.84
CA SER A 202 4.72 -16.63 7.94
C SER A 202 4.32 -17.97 8.58
N SER A 203 4.10 -17.98 9.90
CA SER A 203 3.77 -19.21 10.63
C SER A 203 2.28 -19.35 10.88
N GLN A 204 1.73 -20.46 10.39
CA GLN A 204 0.36 -20.88 10.67
C GLN A 204 0.18 -21.29 12.14
N TYR A 205 1.23 -21.86 12.75
CA TYR A 205 1.14 -22.56 14.03
C TYR A 205 1.59 -21.76 15.25
N LYS A 206 2.14 -20.55 15.09
CA LYS A 206 2.72 -19.79 16.22
C LYS A 206 1.78 -19.51 17.39
N ASN A 207 0.50 -19.25 17.14
CA ASN A 207 -0.48 -19.06 18.22
C ASN A 207 -0.74 -20.36 18.98
N GLN A 208 -0.78 -21.49 18.26
CA GLN A 208 -0.97 -22.80 18.87
C GLN A 208 0.29 -23.23 19.65
N MET A 209 1.49 -22.99 19.11
CA MET A 209 2.75 -23.20 19.84
C MET A 209 2.80 -22.37 21.13
N ALA A 210 2.36 -21.10 21.10
CA ALA A 210 2.27 -20.27 22.29
C ALA A 210 1.28 -20.86 23.33
N ALA A 211 0.11 -21.31 22.89
CA ALA A 211 -0.89 -21.94 23.77
C ALA A 211 -0.40 -23.25 24.40
N GLU A 212 0.52 -23.97 23.73
CA GLU A 212 1.18 -25.18 24.23
C GLU A 212 2.38 -24.88 25.15
N GLY A 213 2.66 -23.62 25.45
CA GLY A 213 3.74 -23.19 26.35
C GLY A 213 5.10 -22.98 25.67
N ARG A 214 5.19 -23.09 24.33
CA ARG A 214 6.40 -22.71 23.59
C ARG A 214 6.39 -21.20 23.38
N LEU A 215 6.99 -20.44 24.30
CA LEU A 215 6.84 -18.98 24.30
C LEU A 215 7.93 -18.25 23.50
N LYS A 216 9.08 -18.89 23.24
CA LYS A 216 10.22 -18.28 22.54
C LYS A 216 10.47 -18.93 21.18
N LEU A 217 11.13 -18.18 20.29
CA LEU A 217 11.53 -18.64 18.95
C LEU A 217 12.48 -19.84 19.00
N GLN A 218 13.37 -19.90 19.99
CA GLN A 218 14.29 -21.04 20.15
C GLN A 218 13.58 -22.35 20.48
N ASP A 219 12.36 -22.27 21.04
CA ASP A 219 11.52 -23.41 21.43
C ASP A 219 10.53 -23.82 20.33
N ALA A 220 10.67 -23.25 19.12
CA ALA A 220 9.80 -23.56 17.99
C ALA A 220 9.86 -25.05 17.64
N ASP A 221 8.69 -25.61 17.28
CA ASP A 221 8.57 -26.99 16.83
C ASP A 221 8.94 -27.10 15.34
N TYR A 222 10.06 -27.75 15.03
CA TYR A 222 10.58 -27.86 13.66
C TYR A 222 9.62 -28.58 12.71
N ASP A 223 8.80 -29.51 13.22
CA ASP A 223 7.83 -30.26 12.40
C ASP A 223 6.62 -29.40 11.99
N ARG A 224 6.52 -28.18 12.55
CA ARG A 224 5.42 -27.22 12.33
C ARG A 224 5.93 -25.91 11.73
N LEU A 225 7.11 -25.93 11.12
CA LEU A 225 7.66 -24.79 10.38
C LEU A 225 7.39 -24.94 8.90
N GLU A 226 7.08 -23.81 8.25
CA GLU A 226 7.01 -23.69 6.80
C GLU A 226 8.40 -23.77 6.14
N GLY A 227 9.48 -23.72 6.92
CA GLY A 227 10.84 -24.02 6.47
C GLY A 227 11.50 -22.91 5.65
N THR A 228 11.05 -21.67 5.80
CA THR A 228 11.63 -20.54 5.06
C THR A 228 13.02 -20.13 5.59
N ARG A 229 13.86 -19.55 4.72
CA ARG A 229 15.17 -19.01 5.14
C ARG A 229 15.05 -17.95 6.24
N GLN A 230 13.99 -17.15 6.20
CA GLN A 230 13.71 -16.14 7.22
C GLN A 230 13.42 -16.79 8.58
N GLN A 231 12.53 -17.79 8.63
CA GLN A 231 12.24 -18.52 9.87
C GLN A 231 13.49 -19.18 10.44
N PHE A 232 14.33 -19.77 9.58
CA PHE A 232 15.61 -20.31 10.00
C PHE A 232 16.49 -19.24 10.64
N ALA A 233 16.64 -18.07 10.00
CA ALA A 233 17.41 -16.94 10.52
C ALA A 233 16.84 -16.43 11.86
N GLN A 234 15.51 -16.34 12.01
CA GLN A 234 14.84 -15.95 13.26
C GLN A 234 15.17 -16.88 14.42
N ILE A 235 15.00 -18.19 14.19
CA ILE A 235 15.24 -19.22 15.21
C ILE A 235 16.73 -19.27 15.56
N LYS A 236 17.61 -19.18 14.56
CA LYS A 236 19.06 -19.14 14.78
C LYS A 236 19.51 -17.90 15.53
N ALA A 237 18.90 -16.74 15.28
CA ALA A 237 19.20 -15.54 16.02
C ALA A 237 18.82 -15.69 17.50
N ALA A 238 17.63 -16.22 17.79
CA ALA A 238 17.21 -16.50 19.15
C ALA A 238 18.19 -17.45 19.87
N GLN A 239 18.65 -18.51 19.19
CA GLN A 239 19.65 -19.46 19.72
C GLN A 239 21.03 -18.84 19.93
N ASN A 240 21.38 -17.78 19.18
CA ASN A 240 22.72 -17.18 19.17
C ASN A 240 22.79 -15.85 19.95
N GLY A 241 21.92 -15.65 20.94
CA GLY A 241 21.93 -14.44 21.78
C GLY A 241 21.38 -13.21 21.07
N GLY A 242 20.44 -13.39 20.13
CA GLY A 242 19.67 -12.34 19.50
C GLY A 242 20.10 -11.95 18.08
N CYS A 243 21.17 -12.53 17.52
CA CYS A 243 21.68 -12.17 16.20
C CYS A 243 22.11 -13.40 15.39
N TYR A 244 21.70 -13.46 14.13
CA TYR A 244 22.15 -14.43 13.14
C TYR A 244 22.75 -13.72 11.93
N LEU A 245 23.81 -14.30 11.41
CA LEU A 245 24.53 -13.83 10.23
C LEU A 245 25.03 -15.04 9.43
N ASP A 246 24.54 -15.17 8.20
CA ASP A 246 25.19 -15.99 7.18
C ASP A 246 26.37 -15.21 6.61
N TYR A 247 27.54 -15.45 7.18
CA TYR A 247 28.76 -14.74 6.82
C TYR A 247 29.12 -14.90 5.33
N PHE A 248 29.14 -16.13 4.81
CA PHE A 248 29.53 -16.38 3.42
C PHE A 248 28.50 -15.82 2.45
N GLY A 249 27.21 -15.98 2.75
CA GLY A 249 26.13 -15.41 1.94
C GLY A 249 26.20 -13.88 1.89
N LEU A 250 26.32 -13.22 3.04
CA LEU A 250 26.37 -11.76 3.11
C LEU A 250 27.66 -11.20 2.48
N LYS A 251 28.81 -11.82 2.72
CA LYS A 251 30.09 -11.43 2.12
C LYS A 251 30.06 -11.52 0.60
N THR A 252 29.58 -12.64 0.07
CA THR A 252 29.43 -12.85 -1.38
C THR A 252 28.51 -11.80 -2.00
N TRP A 253 27.41 -11.47 -1.32
CA TRP A 253 26.50 -10.42 -1.79
C TRP A 253 27.19 -9.05 -1.85
N PHE A 254 27.92 -8.64 -0.80
CA PHE A 254 28.68 -7.39 -0.80
C PHE A 254 29.74 -7.33 -1.90
N GLU A 255 30.58 -8.36 -2.02
CA GLU A 255 31.71 -8.38 -2.94
C GLU A 255 31.30 -8.59 -4.41
N GLY A 256 30.21 -9.32 -4.65
CA GLY A 256 29.75 -9.67 -5.99
C GLY A 256 28.73 -8.70 -6.60
N THR A 257 28.05 -7.89 -5.78
CA THR A 257 26.89 -7.08 -6.23
C THR A 257 27.14 -5.58 -6.20
N LEU A 258 28.05 -5.10 -5.35
CA LEU A 258 28.22 -3.68 -5.08
C LEU A 258 29.53 -3.12 -5.66
N GLU A 259 29.43 -1.97 -6.32
CA GLU A 259 30.56 -1.20 -6.86
C GLU A 259 30.43 0.28 -6.50
N TYR A 260 31.54 0.93 -6.15
CA TYR A 260 31.56 2.38 -5.89
C TYR A 260 31.42 3.22 -7.18
N PRO A 261 30.80 4.41 -7.12
CA PRO A 261 30.13 4.99 -5.96
C PRO A 261 28.82 4.27 -5.62
N TYR A 262 28.48 4.24 -4.33
CA TYR A 262 27.18 3.75 -3.88
C TYR A 262 26.17 4.88 -3.93
N CYS A 263 25.15 4.74 -4.77
CA CYS A 263 24.14 5.75 -5.03
C CYS A 263 22.82 5.32 -4.40
N PHE A 264 22.53 5.73 -3.16
CA PHE A 264 21.29 5.43 -2.46
C PHE A 264 20.15 6.30 -3.00
N LEU A 265 19.13 5.68 -3.57
CA LEU A 265 18.06 6.33 -4.30
C LEU A 265 16.70 5.93 -3.71
N ASP A 266 15.83 6.92 -3.55
CA ASP A 266 14.46 6.74 -3.09
C ASP A 266 13.53 7.66 -3.89
N PHE A 267 12.38 7.14 -4.31
CA PHE A 267 11.38 7.89 -5.08
C PHE A 267 10.10 8.08 -4.28
N GLU A 268 9.51 9.26 -4.42
CA GLU A 268 8.17 9.55 -3.94
C GLU A 268 7.23 9.77 -5.13
N TRP A 269 6.03 9.19 -5.04
CA TRP A 269 5.06 9.21 -6.12
C TRP A 269 3.62 9.29 -5.63
N GLU A 270 2.77 9.85 -6.48
CA GLU A 270 1.32 9.85 -6.33
C GLU A 270 0.69 8.82 -7.29
N THR A 271 -0.47 8.27 -6.94
CA THR A 271 -1.27 7.41 -7.82
C THR A 271 -2.67 7.97 -8.03
N TYR A 272 -3.05 8.22 -9.28
CA TYR A 272 -4.35 8.81 -9.61
C TYR A 272 -5.31 7.81 -10.22
N ALA A 273 -6.47 7.61 -9.59
CA ALA A 273 -7.56 6.85 -10.20
C ALA A 273 -8.02 7.50 -11.53
N VAL A 274 -8.25 8.81 -11.51
CA VAL A 274 -8.52 9.61 -12.71
C VAL A 274 -7.22 10.31 -13.13
N PRO A 275 -6.60 9.94 -14.27
CA PRO A 275 -5.31 10.49 -14.66
C PRO A 275 -5.39 12.01 -14.89
N PRO A 276 -4.55 12.84 -14.26
CA PRO A 276 -4.61 14.30 -14.40
C PRO A 276 -3.91 14.83 -15.66
N TYR A 277 -2.92 14.09 -16.19
CA TYR A 277 -2.06 14.57 -17.29
C TYR A 277 -2.19 13.74 -18.56
N GLU A 278 -1.90 14.36 -19.70
CA GLU A 278 -1.87 13.70 -21.00
C GLU A 278 -0.90 12.52 -20.99
N GLY A 279 -1.35 11.42 -21.60
CA GLY A 279 -0.62 10.16 -21.70
C GLY A 279 -0.55 9.35 -20.41
N MET A 280 -1.26 9.75 -19.34
CA MET A 280 -1.39 8.93 -18.14
C MET A 280 -2.56 7.95 -18.23
N ARG A 281 -2.38 6.78 -17.62
CA ARG A 281 -3.45 5.80 -17.37
C ARG A 281 -4.04 5.93 -15.97
N SER A 282 -5.24 5.41 -15.80
CA SER A 282 -5.84 5.22 -14.48
C SER A 282 -4.94 4.34 -13.59
N TYR A 283 -4.74 4.77 -12.35
CA TYR A 283 -3.80 4.20 -11.37
C TYR A 283 -2.35 4.15 -11.82
N GLN A 284 -1.97 4.90 -12.86
CA GLN A 284 -0.57 5.13 -13.16
C GLN A 284 0.02 6.09 -12.12
N VAL A 285 1.24 5.78 -11.71
CA VAL A 285 2.00 6.60 -10.78
C VAL A 285 2.60 7.84 -11.44
N LEU A 286 2.70 8.90 -10.67
CA LEU A 286 3.39 10.14 -10.98
C LEU A 286 4.55 10.31 -10.00
N PRO A 287 5.79 9.97 -10.37
CA PRO A 287 6.97 10.32 -9.58
C PRO A 287 7.09 11.84 -9.50
N PHE A 288 7.11 12.37 -8.28
CA PHE A 288 7.19 13.81 -8.06
C PHE A 288 8.45 14.23 -7.30
N GLN A 289 9.11 13.31 -6.60
CA GLN A 289 10.31 13.59 -5.83
C GLN A 289 11.27 12.41 -5.81
N TYR A 290 12.56 12.71 -5.67
CA TYR A 290 13.56 11.73 -5.27
C TYR A 290 14.60 12.36 -4.34
N SER A 291 15.22 11.51 -3.53
CA SER A 291 16.46 11.80 -2.81
C SER A 291 17.57 10.89 -3.32
N LEU A 292 18.81 11.37 -3.30
CA LEU A 292 19.99 10.66 -3.74
C LEU A 292 21.19 10.98 -2.86
N HIS A 293 21.69 9.98 -2.14
CA HIS A 293 22.98 10.05 -1.45
C HIS A 293 24.03 9.25 -2.23
N ILE A 294 25.15 9.88 -2.57
CA ILE A 294 26.26 9.28 -3.32
C ILE A 294 27.45 9.18 -2.39
N LEU A 295 27.85 7.94 -2.07
CA LEU A 295 29.04 7.64 -1.28
C LEU A 295 30.17 7.20 -2.21
N GLU A 296 31.21 8.03 -2.31
CA GLU A 296 32.42 7.73 -3.07
C GLU A 296 33.35 6.78 -2.31
N ALA A 297 34.29 6.16 -3.04
CA ALA A 297 35.23 5.21 -2.47
C ALA A 297 36.18 5.82 -1.41
N ASP A 298 36.43 7.14 -1.49
CA ASP A 298 37.23 7.89 -0.52
C ASP A 298 36.44 8.31 0.73
N GLY A 299 35.14 7.97 0.80
CA GLY A 299 34.25 8.34 1.89
C GLY A 299 33.52 9.66 1.69
N THR A 300 33.71 10.37 0.58
CA THR A 300 32.95 11.59 0.28
C THR A 300 31.47 11.27 0.12
N LEU A 301 30.61 11.97 0.86
CA LEU A 301 29.16 11.84 0.79
C LEU A 301 28.56 13.10 0.13
N ILE A 302 27.86 12.91 -0.98
CA ILE A 302 27.18 13.97 -1.74
C ILE A 302 25.68 13.72 -1.69
N HIS A 303 24.90 14.73 -1.36
CA HIS A 303 23.44 14.67 -1.41
C HIS A 303 22.90 15.47 -2.59
N ARG A 304 21.93 14.90 -3.29
CA ARG A 304 21.17 15.48 -4.39
C ARG A 304 19.69 15.14 -4.18
N GLU A 305 18.81 16.00 -4.65
CA GLU A 305 17.37 15.81 -4.46
C GLU A 305 16.60 16.56 -5.54
N PHE A 306 15.36 16.13 -5.76
CA PHE A 306 14.39 16.79 -6.62
C PHE A 306 13.01 16.71 -6.00
N ILE A 307 12.24 17.79 -6.11
CA ILE A 307 10.79 17.76 -5.87
C ILE A 307 10.12 18.74 -6.83
N GLY A 308 9.17 18.23 -7.60
CA GLY A 308 8.36 18.97 -8.56
C GLY A 308 6.88 19.00 -8.17
N VAL A 309 6.15 19.91 -8.81
CA VAL A 309 4.69 20.00 -8.77
C VAL A 309 4.15 19.84 -10.19
N HIS A 310 2.85 19.62 -10.31
CA HIS A 310 2.14 19.40 -11.55
C HIS A 310 2.70 18.19 -12.33
N ASP A 311 2.70 18.25 -13.67
CA ASP A 311 3.38 17.24 -14.49
C ASP A 311 4.89 17.52 -14.54
N CYS A 312 5.60 17.07 -13.52
CA CYS A 312 7.05 17.27 -13.40
C CYS A 312 7.89 16.12 -13.98
N ARG A 313 7.28 15.13 -14.64
CA ARG A 313 7.96 13.88 -15.06
C ARG A 313 9.16 14.11 -15.97
N LYS A 314 9.08 15.11 -16.85
CA LYS A 314 10.19 15.45 -17.76
C LYS A 314 11.37 16.01 -16.96
N ASP A 315 11.13 16.99 -16.10
CA ASP A 315 12.17 17.62 -15.29
C ASP A 315 12.76 16.63 -14.28
N PHE A 316 11.92 15.76 -13.71
CA PHE A 316 12.32 14.63 -12.87
C PHE A 316 13.37 13.77 -13.60
N VAL A 317 13.06 13.33 -14.82
CA VAL A 317 13.94 12.47 -15.62
C VAL A 317 15.24 13.19 -15.99
N GLU A 318 15.16 14.42 -16.51
CA GLU A 318 16.38 15.16 -16.90
C GLU A 318 17.30 15.38 -15.70
N LYS A 319 16.75 15.76 -14.55
CA LYS A 319 17.55 16.00 -13.36
C LYS A 319 18.12 14.69 -12.80
N LEU A 320 17.32 13.62 -12.73
CA LEU A 320 17.80 12.31 -12.27
C LEU A 320 18.99 11.82 -13.11
N LEU A 321 18.91 11.95 -14.44
CA LEU A 321 19.98 11.57 -15.36
C LEU A 321 21.25 12.41 -15.20
N ASN A 322 21.10 13.67 -14.79
CA ASN A 322 22.23 14.58 -14.54
C ASN A 322 22.88 14.35 -13.17
N ASP A 323 22.08 14.04 -12.15
CA ASP A 323 22.55 13.89 -10.77
C ASP A 323 23.21 12.52 -10.53
N LEU A 324 22.79 11.47 -11.24
CA LEU A 324 23.34 10.13 -11.09
C LEU A 324 24.68 9.93 -11.84
N PRO A 325 25.72 9.38 -11.16
CA PRO A 325 26.95 8.98 -11.82
C PRO A 325 26.76 7.92 -12.91
N SER A 326 27.65 7.93 -13.91
CA SER A 326 27.63 6.96 -15.02
C SER A 326 28.15 5.56 -14.64
N ARG A 327 28.72 5.38 -13.43
CA ARG A 327 29.24 4.11 -12.86
C ARG A 327 28.77 3.90 -11.41
N GLY A 328 29.09 2.76 -10.78
CA GLY A 328 28.71 2.42 -9.41
C GLY A 328 27.43 1.59 -9.25
N SER A 329 26.96 1.38 -8.03
CA SER A 329 25.69 0.67 -7.75
C SER A 329 24.60 1.67 -7.37
N VAL A 330 23.40 1.50 -7.91
CA VAL A 330 22.23 2.31 -7.52
C VAL A 330 21.42 1.51 -6.53
N ILE A 331 21.44 1.91 -5.27
CA ILE A 331 20.90 1.11 -4.17
C ILE A 331 19.56 1.71 -3.77
N ALA A 332 18.51 0.90 -3.77
CA ALA A 332 17.21 1.30 -3.24
C ALA A 332 16.68 0.20 -2.31
N TYR A 333 15.75 0.56 -1.42
CA TYR A 333 15.12 -0.40 -0.52
C TYR A 333 13.83 -0.91 -1.17
N ASN A 334 13.72 -2.22 -1.45
CA ASN A 334 12.66 -2.78 -2.30
C ASN A 334 12.73 -2.30 -3.76
N ALA A 335 13.96 -2.17 -4.29
CA ALA A 335 14.26 -1.68 -5.63
C ALA A 335 13.46 -2.40 -6.74
N GLU A 336 13.24 -3.72 -6.61
CA GLU A 336 12.51 -4.52 -7.60
C GLU A 336 11.01 -4.20 -7.63
N GLY A 337 10.42 -3.91 -6.48
CA GLY A 337 8.99 -3.62 -6.34
C GLY A 337 8.62 -2.15 -6.50
N ALA A 338 9.61 -1.26 -6.52
CA ALA A 338 9.43 0.19 -6.54
C ALA A 338 10.21 0.85 -7.70
N GLU A 339 11.41 1.37 -7.46
CA GLU A 339 12.13 2.27 -8.36
C GLU A 339 12.39 1.66 -9.74
N LYS A 340 12.69 0.35 -9.83
CA LYS A 340 12.89 -0.31 -11.13
C LYS A 340 11.64 -0.22 -12.01
N ILE A 341 10.47 -0.46 -11.44
CA ILE A 341 9.20 -0.37 -12.17
C ILE A 341 8.97 1.09 -12.62
N ARG A 342 9.25 2.06 -11.75
CA ARG A 342 9.14 3.49 -12.09
C ARG A 342 10.08 3.88 -13.24
N LEU A 343 11.31 3.40 -13.25
CA LEU A 343 12.26 3.64 -14.34
C LEU A 343 11.79 3.02 -15.66
N GLN A 344 11.20 1.82 -15.63
CA GLN A 344 10.62 1.19 -16.83
C GLN A 344 9.43 1.99 -17.37
N GLU A 345 8.53 2.45 -16.49
CA GLU A 345 7.38 3.28 -16.87
C GLU A 345 7.83 4.63 -17.45
N LEU A 346 8.82 5.29 -16.84
CA LEU A 346 9.41 6.53 -17.34
C LEU A 346 10.13 6.32 -18.68
N ALA A 347 10.83 5.19 -18.86
CA ALA A 347 11.47 4.85 -20.12
C ALA A 347 10.46 4.62 -21.26
N ALA A 348 9.34 3.97 -20.96
CA ALA A 348 8.24 3.82 -21.92
C ALA A 348 7.59 5.17 -22.28
N ARG A 349 7.51 6.09 -21.31
CA ARG A 349 6.94 7.43 -21.50
C ARG A 349 7.88 8.37 -22.29
N PHE A 350 9.19 8.28 -22.08
CA PHE A 350 10.19 9.12 -22.73
C PHE A 350 11.17 8.28 -23.57
N PRO A 351 10.79 7.87 -24.79
CA PRO A 351 11.63 7.00 -25.63
C PRO A 351 13.06 7.51 -25.86
N ASP A 352 13.23 8.83 -26.01
CA ASP A 352 14.55 9.48 -26.18
C ASP A 352 15.45 9.37 -24.93
N ARG A 353 14.87 9.04 -23.77
CA ARG A 353 15.56 8.81 -22.49
C ARG A 353 15.49 7.35 -22.03
N ALA A 354 14.87 6.46 -22.80
CA ALA A 354 14.71 5.06 -22.42
C ALA A 354 16.06 4.37 -22.20
N LYS A 355 17.02 4.54 -23.13
CA LYS A 355 18.34 3.92 -23.02
C LYS A 355 19.11 4.33 -21.75
N PRO A 356 19.28 5.62 -21.41
CA PRO A 356 19.95 6.00 -20.16
C PRO A 356 19.17 5.58 -18.90
N LEU A 357 17.83 5.67 -18.88
CA LEU A 357 17.02 5.18 -17.75
C LEU A 357 17.21 3.67 -17.52
N MET A 358 17.22 2.88 -18.60
CA MET A 358 17.43 1.43 -18.50
C MET A 358 18.86 1.05 -18.07
N LYS A 359 19.85 1.93 -18.25
CA LYS A 359 21.19 1.74 -17.66
C LYS A 359 21.16 1.91 -16.14
N ILE A 360 20.39 2.87 -15.62
CA ILE A 360 20.16 3.02 -14.17
C ILE A 360 19.44 1.77 -13.65
N HIS A 361 18.36 1.36 -14.31
CA HIS A 361 17.62 0.15 -13.95
C HIS A 361 18.53 -1.09 -13.84
N ALA A 362 19.41 -1.30 -14.83
CA ALA A 362 20.27 -2.49 -14.90
C ALA A 362 21.31 -2.60 -13.77
N ARG A 363 21.69 -1.46 -13.16
CA ARG A 363 22.66 -1.40 -12.06
C ARG A 363 22.01 -1.24 -10.68
N MET A 364 20.67 -1.31 -10.63
CA MET A 364 19.95 -1.19 -9.37
C MET A 364 20.12 -2.44 -8.51
N VAL A 365 20.38 -2.23 -7.22
CA VAL A 365 20.56 -3.26 -6.20
C VAL A 365 19.54 -3.05 -5.09
N ASP A 366 18.86 -4.13 -4.71
CA ASP A 366 17.86 -4.11 -3.65
C ASP A 366 18.52 -4.35 -2.27
N LEU A 367 18.49 -3.34 -1.40
CA LEU A 367 19.02 -3.42 -0.05
C LEU A 367 18.13 -4.24 0.90
N ALA A 368 16.88 -4.54 0.52
CA ALA A 368 16.03 -5.45 1.30
C ALA A 368 16.50 -6.91 1.18
N PHE A 369 17.23 -7.27 0.12
CA PHE A 369 17.62 -8.64 -0.20
C PHE A 369 18.30 -9.39 0.96
N PRO A 370 19.31 -8.85 1.68
CA PRO A 370 19.96 -9.56 2.78
C PRO A 370 19.00 -10.00 3.89
N PHE A 371 17.96 -9.20 4.15
CA PHE A 371 16.93 -9.52 5.16
C PHE A 371 15.91 -10.49 4.59
N GLN A 372 15.45 -10.26 3.36
CA GLN A 372 14.49 -11.12 2.69
C GLN A 372 15.03 -12.55 2.51
N ALA A 373 16.31 -12.69 2.15
CA ALA A 373 16.98 -13.96 1.94
C ALA A 373 17.42 -14.65 3.25
N GLY A 374 17.23 -14.00 4.41
CA GLY A 374 17.62 -14.52 5.72
C GLY A 374 19.14 -14.53 5.96
N LEU A 375 19.91 -13.70 5.25
CA LEU A 375 21.36 -13.61 5.43
C LEU A 375 21.73 -12.91 6.74
N PHE A 376 20.86 -12.03 7.22
CA PHE A 376 21.00 -11.35 8.51
C PHE A 376 19.64 -11.30 9.21
N TYR A 377 19.66 -11.55 10.52
CA TYR A 377 18.49 -11.33 11.38
C TYR A 377 18.91 -10.95 12.80
N ASP A 378 18.20 -9.99 13.39
CA ASP A 378 18.32 -9.58 14.79
C ASP A 378 16.94 -9.73 15.44
N THR A 379 16.81 -10.31 16.63
CA THR A 379 15.49 -10.56 17.25
C THR A 379 14.67 -9.30 17.42
N ARG A 380 15.30 -8.13 17.59
CA ARG A 380 14.63 -6.82 17.65
C ARG A 380 13.86 -6.47 16.36
N MET A 381 14.12 -7.15 15.25
CA MET A 381 13.35 -7.06 14.01
C MET A 381 11.91 -7.57 14.17
N ARG A 382 11.64 -8.51 15.10
CA ARG A 382 10.30 -9.07 15.39
C ARG A 382 9.55 -9.57 14.15
N GLY A 383 10.28 -10.04 13.14
CA GLY A 383 9.74 -10.50 11.86
C GLY A 383 9.52 -9.42 10.80
N TYR A 384 9.82 -8.16 11.11
CA TYR A 384 9.77 -7.05 10.16
C TYR A 384 11.18 -6.61 9.77
N TYR A 385 11.33 -6.08 8.57
CA TYR A 385 12.62 -5.60 8.09
C TYR A 385 12.53 -4.25 7.37
N SER A 386 11.44 -3.49 7.54
CA SER A 386 11.37 -2.12 6.96
C SER A 386 12.54 -1.24 7.41
N LEU A 387 12.91 -0.21 6.64
CA LEU A 387 13.97 0.75 7.04
C LEU A 387 13.72 1.33 8.44
N LYS A 388 12.47 1.66 8.77
CA LYS A 388 12.05 2.14 10.09
C LYS A 388 12.33 1.14 11.21
N THR A 389 12.21 -0.15 10.92
CA THR A 389 12.55 -1.23 11.85
C THR A 389 14.05 -1.43 11.98
N LEU A 390 14.79 -1.30 10.87
CA LEU A 390 16.22 -1.61 10.81
C LEU A 390 17.11 -0.48 11.33
N LEU A 391 16.75 0.78 11.08
CA LEU A 391 17.58 1.93 11.44
C LEU A 391 17.98 1.93 12.94
N PRO A 392 17.06 1.73 13.91
CA PRO A 392 17.42 1.69 15.32
C PRO A 392 18.34 0.53 15.72
N LEU A 393 18.47 -0.51 14.88
CA LEU A 393 19.38 -1.63 15.15
C LEU A 393 20.85 -1.22 14.99
N PHE A 394 21.11 -0.20 14.17
CA PHE A 394 22.43 0.23 13.76
C PHE A 394 22.79 1.64 14.24
N ASP A 395 21.80 2.50 14.48
CA ASP A 395 21.97 3.78 15.15
C ASP A 395 20.72 4.14 15.96
N GLU A 396 20.83 4.12 17.29
CA GLU A 396 19.71 4.41 18.21
C GLU A 396 19.37 5.90 18.29
N ASN A 397 20.27 6.79 17.82
CA ASN A 397 20.04 8.24 17.86
C ASN A 397 19.21 8.75 16.67
N LEU A 398 19.14 7.96 15.59
CA LEU A 398 18.39 8.27 14.38
C LEU A 398 17.03 7.58 14.42
N THR A 399 15.96 8.38 14.47
CA THR A 399 14.59 7.89 14.57
C THR A 399 13.64 8.76 13.76
N TYR A 400 12.74 8.10 13.02
CA TYR A 400 11.65 8.72 12.26
C TYR A 400 10.58 9.39 13.14
N GLN A 401 10.64 9.21 14.47
CA GLN A 401 9.67 9.79 15.41
C GLN A 401 9.79 11.32 15.52
N LYS A 402 10.88 11.91 15.01
CA LYS A 402 11.14 13.36 15.06
C LYS A 402 10.73 14.11 13.78
N LEU A 403 10.17 13.43 12.78
CA LEU A 403 9.70 14.05 11.53
C LEU A 403 8.19 14.29 11.58
N ASP A 404 7.71 15.33 10.92
CA ASP A 404 6.26 15.58 10.78
C ASP A 404 5.56 14.60 9.82
N ILE A 405 6.33 13.93 8.95
CA ILE A 405 5.86 12.90 8.02
C ILE A 405 6.32 11.54 8.54
N HIS A 406 5.35 10.67 8.86
CA HIS A 406 5.64 9.38 9.47
C HIS A 406 5.34 8.19 8.55
N GLN A 407 4.58 8.36 7.47
CA GLN A 407 4.23 7.32 6.49
C GLN A 407 4.17 7.88 5.07
N GLY A 408 4.39 7.04 4.04
CA GLY A 408 4.36 7.48 2.64
C GLY A 408 3.03 8.13 2.22
N MET A 409 1.90 7.71 2.79
CA MET A 409 0.62 8.36 2.52
C MET A 409 0.53 9.79 3.05
N ASP A 410 1.26 10.13 4.12
CA ASP A 410 1.33 11.50 4.63
C ASP A 410 2.11 12.38 3.66
N ALA A 411 3.22 11.88 3.11
CA ALA A 411 4.01 12.58 2.09
C ALA A 411 3.16 12.90 0.86
N VAL A 412 2.37 11.92 0.39
CA VAL A 412 1.43 12.10 -0.72
C VAL A 412 0.38 13.18 -0.42
N VAL A 413 -0.21 13.19 0.78
CA VAL A 413 -1.20 14.20 1.17
C VAL A 413 -0.57 15.60 1.23
N GLN A 414 0.62 15.73 1.82
CA GLN A 414 1.33 17.00 1.87
C GLN A 414 1.71 17.50 0.48
N TRP A 415 2.18 16.60 -0.39
CA TRP A 415 2.47 16.94 -1.78
C TRP A 415 1.22 17.38 -2.55
N ARG A 416 0.05 16.74 -2.34
CA ARG A 416 -1.23 17.22 -2.94
C ARG A 416 -1.55 18.65 -2.54
N ASN A 417 -1.32 19.02 -1.28
CA ASN A 417 -1.56 20.39 -0.80
C ASN A 417 -0.61 21.39 -1.48
N LEU A 418 0.64 20.98 -1.73
CA LEU A 418 1.62 21.76 -2.48
C LEU A 418 1.23 21.89 -3.97
N ASP A 419 0.82 20.79 -4.60
CA ASP A 419 0.45 20.73 -6.02
C ASP A 419 -0.82 21.54 -6.35
N GLN A 420 -1.78 21.58 -5.43
CA GLN A 420 -3.03 22.32 -5.61
C GLN A 420 -2.89 23.83 -5.36
N ASN A 421 -1.69 24.34 -5.04
CA ASN A 421 -1.42 25.75 -4.71
C ASN A 421 -2.42 26.34 -3.72
N ASN A 422 -2.81 25.59 -2.68
CA ASN A 422 -3.73 26.09 -1.67
C ASN A 422 -3.11 27.29 -0.95
N THR A 423 -3.69 28.49 -1.08
CA THR A 423 -3.13 29.74 -0.56
C THR A 423 -3.08 29.84 0.96
N GLU A 424 -3.71 28.89 1.67
CA GLU A 424 -3.75 28.83 3.14
C GLU A 424 -2.62 27.98 3.75
N THR A 425 -1.77 27.34 2.94
CA THR A 425 -0.69 26.46 3.42
C THR A 425 0.69 27.07 3.22
N ASP A 426 1.59 26.85 4.18
CA ASP A 426 3.01 27.21 4.05
C ASP A 426 3.72 26.22 3.11
N HIS A 427 3.76 26.56 1.82
CA HIS A 427 4.33 25.70 0.78
C HIS A 427 5.82 25.45 0.98
N GLN A 428 6.56 26.39 1.56
CA GLN A 428 7.99 26.22 1.80
C GLN A 428 8.21 25.20 2.92
N ALA A 429 7.47 25.32 4.03
CA ALA A 429 7.54 24.35 5.11
C ALA A 429 7.16 22.93 4.65
N ILE A 430 6.09 22.78 3.86
CA ILE A 430 5.69 21.49 3.28
C ILE A 430 6.82 20.90 2.42
N ARG A 431 7.41 21.73 1.55
CA ARG A 431 8.53 21.31 0.69
C ARG A 431 9.72 20.85 1.52
N ASP A 432 10.10 21.61 2.54
CA ASP A 432 11.23 21.27 3.41
C ASP A 432 10.99 19.97 4.18
N HIS A 433 9.76 19.74 4.67
CA HIS A 433 9.41 18.48 5.33
C HIS A 433 9.44 17.27 4.40
N LEU A 434 8.94 17.43 3.16
CA LEU A 434 9.01 16.38 2.14
C LEU A 434 10.46 16.05 1.78
N LEU A 435 11.31 17.06 1.59
CA LEU A 435 12.73 16.87 1.30
C LEU A 435 13.47 16.17 2.45
N GLN A 436 13.22 16.59 3.70
CA GLN A 436 13.81 15.95 4.88
C GLN A 436 13.39 14.48 5.02
N TYR A 437 12.11 14.17 4.81
CA TYR A 437 11.58 12.81 4.89
C TYR A 437 12.26 11.88 3.87
N CYS A 438 12.22 12.24 2.58
CA CYS A 438 12.84 11.44 1.51
C CYS A 438 14.38 11.39 1.66
N GLY A 439 14.98 12.48 2.14
CA GLY A 439 16.38 12.55 2.53
C GLY A 439 16.76 11.50 3.58
N LEU A 440 15.94 11.37 4.63
CA LEU A 440 16.15 10.40 5.70
C LEU A 440 16.07 8.96 5.20
N ASP A 441 15.21 8.63 4.24
CA ASP A 441 15.12 7.26 3.70
C ASP A 441 16.42 6.83 3.01
N THR A 442 16.95 7.66 2.12
CA THR A 442 18.27 7.40 1.50
C THR A 442 19.43 7.38 2.48
N TYR A 443 19.43 8.26 3.48
CA TYR A 443 20.45 8.24 4.53
C TYR A 443 20.34 6.97 5.41
N SER A 444 19.11 6.51 5.69
CA SER A 444 18.87 5.29 6.46
C SER A 444 19.38 4.05 5.74
N MET A 445 19.26 3.99 4.42
CA MET A 445 19.87 2.93 3.61
C MET A 445 21.39 2.87 3.78
N LEU A 446 22.06 4.03 3.79
CA LEU A 446 23.50 4.12 4.06
C LEU A 446 23.84 3.55 5.44
N ILE A 447 23.13 3.99 6.49
CA ILE A 447 23.35 3.53 7.87
C ILE A 447 23.13 2.03 8.00
N VAL A 448 22.07 1.49 7.42
CA VAL A 448 21.77 0.05 7.42
C VAL A 448 22.88 -0.73 6.72
N MET A 449 23.30 -0.30 5.53
CA MET A 449 24.34 -0.98 4.76
C MET A 449 25.69 -0.97 5.49
N GLU A 450 26.11 0.18 6.03
CA GLU A 450 27.34 0.28 6.84
C GLU A 450 27.24 -0.52 8.15
N GLY A 451 26.04 -0.57 8.75
CA GLY A 451 25.74 -1.41 9.90
C GLY A 451 25.96 -2.90 9.61
N LEU A 452 25.46 -3.38 8.46
CA LEU A 452 25.68 -4.76 8.00
C LEU A 452 27.17 -5.05 7.75
N LYS A 453 27.90 -4.14 7.08
CA LYS A 453 29.36 -4.29 6.89
C LYS A 453 30.11 -4.39 8.21
N LYS A 454 29.78 -3.53 9.19
CA LYS A 454 30.36 -3.59 10.53
C LYS A 454 30.08 -4.92 11.24
N LYS A 455 28.89 -5.50 11.08
CA LYS A 455 28.55 -6.82 11.63
C LYS A 455 29.40 -7.91 10.98
N LEU A 456 29.61 -7.84 9.66
CA LEU A 456 30.47 -8.77 8.92
C LEU A 456 31.93 -8.73 9.43
N ILE A 457 32.52 -7.55 9.55
CA ILE A 457 33.90 -7.37 10.04
C ILE A 457 34.06 -7.86 11.48
N LYS A 458 33.09 -7.55 12.36
CA LYS A 458 33.09 -8.06 13.75
C LYS A 458 33.03 -9.58 13.80
N TRP A 459 32.28 -10.20 12.89
CA TRP A 459 32.22 -11.66 12.78
C TRP A 459 33.58 -12.23 12.38
N GLU A 460 34.26 -11.66 11.37
CA GLU A 460 35.60 -12.09 10.93
C GLU A 460 36.61 -12.02 12.07
N ALA A 461 36.68 -10.87 12.76
CA ALA A 461 37.61 -10.69 13.88
C ALA A 461 37.37 -11.71 15.00
N LYS A 462 36.11 -12.00 15.35
CA LYS A 462 35.76 -12.96 16.40
C LYS A 462 36.17 -14.40 16.03
N HIS A 463 36.07 -14.78 14.76
CA HIS A 463 36.38 -16.16 14.32
C HIS A 463 37.87 -16.36 14.04
N GLN A 464 38.58 -15.36 13.53
CA GLN A 464 40.05 -15.38 13.43
C GLN A 464 40.72 -15.52 14.80
N LEU A 465 40.21 -14.82 15.83
CA LEU A 465 40.71 -14.96 17.20
C LEU A 465 40.48 -16.36 17.79
N LYS A 466 39.35 -17.00 17.45
CA LYS A 466 39.05 -18.37 17.88
C LYS A 466 39.94 -19.41 17.20
N GLU A 467 40.19 -19.26 15.89
CA GLU A 467 41.11 -20.13 15.16
C GLU A 467 42.54 -20.01 15.71
N ALA A 468 43.02 -18.78 15.95
CA ALA A 468 44.31 -18.54 16.59
C ALA A 468 44.41 -19.13 18.01
N ALA A 469 43.34 -19.04 18.81
CA ALA A 469 43.28 -19.63 20.15
C ALA A 469 43.14 -21.16 20.15
N SER A 470 42.67 -21.77 19.06
CA SER A 470 42.63 -23.23 18.89
C SER A 470 43.90 -23.82 18.29
N ALA A 471 44.73 -22.97 17.66
CA ALA A 471 46.01 -23.33 17.07
C ALA A 471 47.19 -23.13 18.03
N ALA A 472 47.03 -22.29 19.07
CA ALA A 472 47.95 -22.14 20.19
C ALA A 472 47.60 -23.13 21.31
#